data_AF-A0A2E8JG14-F1
#
_entry.id   AF-A0A2E8JG14-F1
#
_cell.length_a   1.000
_cell.length_b   1.000
_cell.length_c   1.000
_cell.angle_alpha   90.00
_cell.angle_beta   90.00
_cell.angle_gamma   90.00
#
_symmetry.space_group_name_H-M   'P 1'
#
loop_
_entity.id
_entity.type
_entity.pdbx_description
1 polymer ?
#
loop_
_entity_poly.entity_id
_entity_poly.type
_entity_poly.pdbx_seq_one_letter_code
_entity_poly.pdbx_strand_id
1 'polypeptide(L)'
;MANLPHSRHDGLSHSVGRPDFQPAYAGLALAVIIGLVFGGFSGLLACAVAALTAWACARIALAKIGGQTGDILGATGQLTELVALMVLLACA
;
A
#
# COMPACT_ATOMS: atom_id res chain seq x y z
N MET A 1 2.00 0.04 -5.45
CA MET A 1 3.45 0.23 -5.66
C MET A 1 4.05 -0.71 -6.70
N ALA A 2 3.60 -1.97 -6.81
CA ALA A 2 4.14 -2.96 -7.76
C ALA A 2 4.25 -2.52 -9.24
N ASN A 3 3.41 -1.57 -9.69
CA ASN A 3 3.39 -1.08 -11.06
C ASN A 3 4.36 0.11 -11.33
N LEU A 4 5.09 0.58 -10.32
CA LEU A 4 6.05 1.69 -10.48
C LEU A 4 7.43 1.16 -10.91
N PRO A 5 8.13 1.83 -11.85
CA PRO A 5 9.53 1.53 -12.11
C PRO A 5 10.39 1.80 -10.87
N HIS A 6 11.55 1.16 -10.77
CA HIS A 6 12.53 1.49 -9.72
C HIS A 6 13.21 2.81 -10.10
N SER A 7 13.36 3.74 -9.15
CA SER A 7 13.98 5.03 -9.40
C SER A 7 15.52 4.98 -9.48
N ARG A 8 16.15 3.99 -8.84
CA ARG A 8 17.61 3.77 -8.84
C ARG A 8 17.94 2.39 -9.40
N HIS A 9 18.96 2.32 -10.25
CA HIS A 9 19.43 1.08 -10.86
C HIS A 9 20.12 0.14 -9.85
N ASP A 10 20.77 0.68 -8.82
CA ASP A 10 21.56 -0.06 -7.82
C ASP A 10 20.91 -0.11 -6.42
N GLY A 11 19.60 0.12 -6.31
CA GLY A 11 18.92 0.06 -5.01
C GLY A 11 18.83 -1.38 -4.48
N LEU A 12 18.92 -1.59 -3.16
CA LEU A 12 18.72 -2.92 -2.53
C LEU A 12 17.39 -3.59 -2.93
N SER A 13 16.36 -2.81 -3.26
CA SER A 13 15.09 -3.34 -3.77
C SER A 13 15.17 -3.95 -5.18
N HIS A 14 16.26 -3.70 -5.92
CA HIS A 14 16.48 -4.30 -7.23
C HIS A 14 16.82 -5.80 -7.11
N SER A 15 17.50 -6.22 -6.05
CA SER A 15 17.93 -7.62 -5.87
C SER A 15 16.82 -8.56 -5.39
N VAL A 16 15.72 -8.02 -4.85
CA VAL A 16 14.55 -8.79 -4.39
C VAL A 16 13.47 -8.98 -5.46
N GLY A 17 13.63 -8.38 -6.64
CA GLY A 17 12.69 -8.52 -7.76
C GLY A 17 11.37 -7.74 -7.57
N ARG A 18 10.45 -7.86 -8.54
CA ARG A 18 9.10 -7.30 -8.45
C ARG A 18 8.12 -8.41 -8.06
N PRO A 19 7.29 -8.22 -7.02
CA PRO A 19 6.24 -9.19 -6.72
C PRO A 19 5.27 -9.25 -7.91
N ASP A 20 4.90 -10.47 -8.30
CA ASP A 20 3.90 -10.70 -9.33
C ASP A 20 2.55 -10.08 -8.92
N PHE A 21 1.66 -9.86 -9.88
CA PHE A 21 0.35 -9.30 -9.61
C PHE A 21 -0.54 -10.23 -8.77
N GLN A 22 -0.35 -11.55 -8.90
CA GLN A 22 -1.11 -12.57 -8.16
C GLN A 22 -1.08 -12.35 -6.63
N PRO A 23 0.09 -12.29 -5.96
CA PRO A 23 0.16 -12.09 -4.52
C PRO A 23 -0.35 -10.71 -4.09
N ALA A 24 -0.20 -9.66 -4.93
CA ALA A 24 -0.73 -8.34 -4.63
C ALA A 24 -2.27 -8.35 -4.56
N TYR A 25 -2.93 -9.00 -5.52
CA TYR A 25 -4.39 -9.14 -5.52
C TYR A 25 -4.88 -10.08 -4.42
N ALA A 26 -4.15 -11.15 -4.12
CA ALA A 26 -4.48 -12.04 -3.01
C ALA A 26 -4.42 -11.30 -1.66
N GLY A 27 -3.39 -10.49 -1.44
CA GLY A 27 -3.27 -9.65 -0.24
C GLY A 27 -4.41 -8.63 -0.14
N LEU A 28 -4.77 -7.98 -1.24
CA LEU A 28 -5.91 -7.07 -1.28
C LEU A 28 -7.23 -7.77 -0.94
N ALA A 29 -7.50 -8.93 -1.55
CA ALA A 29 -8.69 -9.71 -1.27
C ALA A 29 -8.77 -10.13 0.20
N LEU A 30 -7.64 -10.57 0.77
CA LEU A 30 -7.54 -10.98 2.17
C LEU A 30 -7.78 -9.78 3.11
N ALA A 31 -7.22 -8.61 2.81
CA ALA A 31 -7.47 -7.39 3.57
C ALA A 31 -8.96 -6.99 3.56
N VAL A 32 -9.63 -7.05 2.40
CA VAL A 32 -11.06 -6.74 2.28
C VAL A 32 -11.93 -7.74 3.04
N ILE A 33 -11.64 -9.04 2.92
CA ILE A 33 -12.39 -10.09 3.63
C ILE A 33 -12.25 -9.92 5.14
N ILE A 34 -11.02 -9.76 5.64
CA ILE A 34 -10.77 -9.57 7.08
C ILE A 34 -11.42 -8.27 7.56
N GLY A 35 -11.24 -7.18 6.83
CA GLY A 35 -11.86 -5.89 7.15
C GLY A 35 -13.37 -5.98 7.24
N LEU A 36 -14.02 -6.65 6.28
CA LEU A 36 -15.47 -6.83 6.29
C LEU A 36 -15.94 -7.72 7.44
N VAL A 37 -15.25 -8.84 7.70
CA VAL A 37 -15.64 -9.82 8.73
C VAL A 37 -15.50 -9.24 10.13
N PHE A 38 -14.42 -8.52 10.42
CA PHE A 38 -14.13 -8.04 11.77
C PHE A 38 -14.52 -6.57 12.02
N GLY A 39 -14.58 -5.75 10.97
CA GLY A 39 -14.89 -4.32 11.05
C GLY A 39 -16.17 -3.90 10.31
N GLY A 40 -16.86 -4.80 9.60
CA GLY A 40 -18.06 -4.43 8.84
C GLY A 40 -17.80 -3.27 7.86
N PHE A 41 -18.64 -2.23 7.92
CA PHE A 41 -18.49 -1.06 7.05
C PHE A 41 -17.25 -0.22 7.36
N SER A 42 -16.83 -0.11 8.63
CA SER A 42 -15.61 0.64 8.98
C SER A 42 -14.36 -0.05 8.45
N GLY A 43 -14.35 -1.39 8.40
CA GLY A 43 -13.29 -2.17 7.76
C GLY A 43 -13.19 -1.95 6.25
N LEU A 44 -14.33 -1.85 5.55
CA LEU A 44 -14.34 -1.47 4.13
C LEU A 44 -13.79 -0.06 3.92
N LEU A 45 -14.19 0.90 4.77
CA LEU A 45 -13.71 2.27 4.71
C LEU A 45 -12.21 2.33 4.97
N ALA A 46 -11.70 1.56 5.94
CA ALA A 46 -10.27 1.47 6.23
C ALA A 46 -9.48 0.93 5.03
N CYS A 47 -9.98 -0.11 4.36
CA CYS A 47 -9.36 -0.65 3.14
C CYS A 47 -9.33 0.38 2.01
N ALA A 48 -10.43 1.11 1.81
CA ALA A 48 -10.54 2.13 0.77
C ALA A 48 -9.55 3.29 1.00
N VAL A 49 -9.45 3.79 2.23
CA VAL A 49 -8.54 4.89 2.57
C VAL A 49 -7.08 4.43 2.54
N ALA A 50 -6.78 3.19 2.96
CA ALA A 50 -5.44 2.61 2.81
C ALA A 50 -5.04 2.50 1.33
N ALA A 51 -5.94 2.01 0.46
CA ALA A 51 -5.68 1.95 -0.98
C ALA A 51 -5.44 3.33 -1.59
N LEU A 52 -6.23 4.33 -1.20
CA LEU A 52 -6.04 5.72 -1.62
C LEU A 52 -4.69 6.29 -1.17
N THR A 53 -4.30 6.01 0.08
CA THR A 53 -3.01 6.43 0.65
C THR A 53 -1.83 5.82 -0.12
N ALA A 54 -1.89 4.51 -0.41
CA ALA A 54 -0.88 3.83 -1.22
C ALA A 54 -0.80 4.41 -2.64
N TRP A 55 -1.95 4.68 -3.25
CA TRP A 55 -2.01 5.28 -4.59
C TRP A 55 -1.41 6.70 -4.60
N ALA A 56 -1.77 7.54 -3.62
CA ALA A 56 -1.23 8.89 -3.49
C ALA A 56 0.30 8.87 -3.32
N CYS A 57 0.82 8.00 -2.45
CA CYS A 57 2.26 7.83 -2.27
C CYS A 57 2.93 7.38 -3.59
N ALA A 58 2.30 6.48 -4.36
CA ALA A 58 2.83 6.02 -5.64
C ALA A 58 2.91 7.15 -6.67
N ARG A 59 1.89 8.01 -6.73
CA ARG A 59 1.88 9.19 -7.61
C ARG A 59 2.96 10.19 -7.21
N ILE A 60 3.15 10.42 -5.91
CA ILE A 60 4.20 11.31 -5.39
C ILE A 60 5.58 10.75 -5.73
N ALA A 61 5.81 9.46 -5.51
CA ALA A 61 7.08 8.81 -5.81
C ALA A 61 7.42 8.89 -7.31
N LEU A 62 6.44 8.61 -8.17
CA LEU A 62 6.60 8.73 -9.61
C LEU A 62 6.89 10.17 -10.04
N ALA A 63 6.17 11.15 -9.51
CA ALA A 63 6.31 12.55 -9.89
C ALA A 63 7.62 13.18 -9.38
N LYS A 64 8.06 12.83 -8.16
CA LYS A 64 9.20 13.50 -7.52
C LYS A 64 10.54 12.83 -7.80
N ILE A 65 10.55 11.51 -7.95
CA ILE A 65 11.80 10.75 -8.10
C ILE A 65 11.77 9.73 -9.24
N GLY A 66 10.71 9.72 -10.06
CA GLY A 66 10.64 8.88 -11.26
C GLY A 66 10.35 7.39 -11.00
N GLY A 67 9.97 7.01 -9.77
CA GLY A 67 9.72 5.60 -9.44
C GLY A 67 9.69 5.32 -7.94
N GLN A 68 9.72 4.03 -7.57
CA GLN A 68 9.76 3.58 -6.18
C GLN A 68 11.20 3.26 -5.72
N THR A 69 11.44 3.38 -4.42
CA THR A 69 12.60 2.84 -3.69
C THR A 69 12.10 1.95 -2.54
N GLY A 70 13.00 1.20 -1.91
CA GLY A 70 12.69 0.46 -0.68
C GLY A 70 12.17 1.36 0.43
N ASP A 71 12.81 2.51 0.64
CA ASP A 71 12.40 3.48 1.67
C ASP A 71 10.96 3.99 1.46
N ILE A 72 10.61 4.33 0.21
CA ILE A 72 9.25 4.81 -0.11
C ILE A 72 8.23 3.69 0.06
N LEU A 73 8.56 2.47 -0.36
CA LEU A 73 7.66 1.33 -0.23
C LEU A 73 7.41 1.01 1.24
N GLY A 74 8.45 1.01 2.08
CA GLY A 74 8.34 0.86 3.53
C GLY A 74 7.54 1.98 4.18
N ALA A 75 7.85 3.24 3.87
CA ALA A 75 7.10 4.40 4.38
C ALA A 75 5.62 4.36 3.96
N THR A 76 5.34 3.94 2.72
CA THR A 76 3.97 3.77 2.23
C THR A 76 3.23 2.70 3.02
N GLY A 77 3.87 1.57 3.32
CA GLY A 77 3.32 0.53 4.18
C GLY A 77 2.91 1.09 5.55
N GLN A 78 3.84 1.78 6.22
CA GLN A 78 3.60 2.40 7.53
C GLN A 78 2.44 3.41 7.49
N LEU A 79 2.38 4.25 6.45
CA LEU A 79 1.30 5.23 6.28
C LEU A 79 -0.05 4.56 6.02
N THR A 80 -0.09 3.52 5.19
CA THR A 80 -1.34 2.79 4.93
C THR A 80 -1.88 2.10 6.17
N GLU A 81 -1.00 1.50 6.98
CA GLU A 81 -1.39 0.86 8.23
C GLU A 81 -1.90 1.90 9.24
N LEU A 82 -1.16 2.99 9.43
CA LEU A 82 -1.53 4.07 10.35
C LEU A 82 -2.91 4.64 10.00
N VAL A 83 -3.16 4.95 8.74
CA VAL A 83 -4.43 5.53 8.30
C VAL A 83 -5.58 4.53 8.43
N ALA A 84 -5.36 3.25 8.11
CA ALA A 84 -6.37 2.21 8.31
C ALA A 84 -6.78 2.10 9.79
N LEU A 85 -5.79 2.09 10.71
CA LEU A 85 -6.04 2.07 12.14
C LEU A 85 -6.76 3.33 12.62
N MET A 86 -6.40 4.51 12.11
CA MET A 86 -7.11 5.75 12.44
C MET A 86 -8.57 5.74 11.98
N VAL A 87 -8.86 5.18 10.80
CA VAL A 87 -10.23 5.01 10.32
C VAL A 87 -11.01 4.08 11.25
N LEU A 88 -10.45 2.91 11.57
CA LEU A 88 -11.10 1.97 12.47
C LEU A 88 -11.36 2.58 13.85
N LEU A 89 -10.40 3.34 14.38
CA LEU A 89 -10.54 4.06 15.65
C LEU A 89 -11.65 5.12 15.59
N ALA A 90 -11.73 5.88 14.50
CA ALA A 90 -12.72 6.96 14.34
C ALA A 90 -14.14 6.46 14.06
N CYS A 91 -14.29 5.22 13.60
CA CYS A 91 -15.56 4.60 13.25
C CYS A 91 -16.00 3.49 14.21
N ALA A 92 -15.26 3.28 15.31
CA ALA A 92 -15.63 2.41 16.42
C ALA A 92 -16.56 3.14 17.40
#